data_AF-A0A1H7AS95-F1
#
_entry.id   AF-A0A1H7AS95-F1
#
_cell.length_a   1.000
_cell.length_b   1.000
_cell.length_c   1.000
_cell.angle_alpha   90.00
_cell.angle_beta   90.00
_cell.angle_gamma   90.00
#
_symmetry.space_group_name_H-M   'P 1'
#
loop_
_entity.id
_entity.type
_entity.pdbx_description
1 polymer ?
#
loop_
_entity_poly.entity_id
_entity_poly.type
_entity_poly.pdbx_seq_one_letter_code
_entity_poly.pdbx_strand_id
1 'polypeptide(L)'
;MQRNAHLFKLIVLSMLVALGVVISPILRIEGMCPMAHFINITCAVLLGPWYALLCATTIGVLRMLLMGIPPLALTGAVFGAVLSGLLYRASGGKLIYAVLGEVIGTGLIGAIVSYPVMALLYGKTELTWMFYVPLFISGTLIGGTIAYFFLIAMRKNGMLKTMQQKLGAKIYDK
;
A
#
# COMPACT_ATOMS: atom_id res chain seq x y z
N MET A 1 11.35 12.38 -24.71
CA MET A 1 11.46 12.34 -23.23
C MET A 1 10.39 11.48 -22.53
N GLN A 2 9.13 11.42 -23.00
CA GLN A 2 8.06 10.66 -22.30
C GLN A 2 8.25 9.13 -22.21
N ARG A 3 8.88 8.48 -23.22
CA ARG A 3 9.14 7.03 -23.22
C ARG A 3 10.02 6.58 -22.02
N ASN A 4 10.96 7.43 -21.59
CA ASN A 4 11.86 7.13 -20.48
C ASN A 4 11.14 7.19 -19.13
N ALA A 5 10.21 8.11 -18.94
CA ALA A 5 9.45 8.24 -17.69
C ALA A 5 8.50 7.07 -17.47
N HIS A 6 7.83 6.60 -18.54
CA HIS A 6 6.95 5.42 -18.45
C HIS A 6 7.73 4.15 -18.09
N LEU A 7 8.86 3.89 -18.76
CA LEU A 7 9.75 2.79 -18.42
C LEU A 7 10.24 2.90 -16.98
N PHE A 8 10.62 4.09 -16.53
CA PHE A 8 11.07 4.30 -15.15
C PHE A 8 9.97 4.03 -14.12
N LYS A 9 8.71 4.41 -14.40
CA LYS A 9 7.56 4.04 -13.55
C LYS A 9 7.41 2.53 -13.42
N LEU A 10 7.51 1.81 -14.53
CA LEU A 10 7.40 0.35 -14.54
C LEU A 10 8.54 -0.32 -13.78
N ILE A 11 9.77 0.20 -13.88
CA ILE A 11 10.92 -0.30 -13.13
C ILE A 11 10.73 -0.07 -11.61
N VAL A 12 10.34 1.13 -11.20
CA VAL A 12 10.10 1.42 -9.77
C VAL A 12 8.92 0.57 -9.25
N LEU A 13 7.86 0.42 -10.04
CA LEU A 13 6.74 -0.44 -9.72
C LEU A 13 7.20 -1.90 -9.53
N SER A 14 7.96 -2.45 -10.48
CA SER A 14 8.41 -3.85 -10.41
C SER A 14 9.34 -4.08 -9.21
N MET A 15 10.20 -3.12 -8.87
CA MET A 15 11.02 -3.17 -7.66
C MET A 15 10.16 -3.20 -6.40
N LEU A 16 9.14 -2.34 -6.30
CA LEU A 16 8.21 -2.32 -5.16
C LEU A 16 7.41 -3.62 -5.05
N VAL A 17 6.96 -4.18 -6.17
CA VAL A 17 6.30 -5.48 -6.22
C VAL A 17 7.23 -6.58 -5.74
N ALA A 18 8.47 -6.64 -6.25
CA ALA A 18 9.46 -7.63 -5.87
C ALA A 18 9.78 -7.56 -4.37
N LEU A 19 10.00 -6.35 -3.83
CA LEU A 19 10.18 -6.14 -2.39
C LEU A 19 8.96 -6.63 -1.61
N GLY A 20 7.75 -6.29 -2.06
CA GLY A 20 6.51 -6.70 -1.42
C GLY A 20 6.31 -8.20 -1.39
N VAL A 21 6.68 -8.91 -2.44
CA VAL A 21 6.59 -10.37 -2.50
C VAL A 21 7.69 -11.02 -1.66
N VAL A 22 8.95 -10.64 -1.82
CA VAL A 22 10.08 -11.30 -1.15
C VAL A 22 10.12 -11.04 0.36
N ILE A 23 9.78 -9.84 0.81
CA ILE A 23 9.82 -9.48 2.24
C ILE A 23 8.57 -9.97 2.97
N SER A 24 7.47 -10.25 2.26
CA SER A 24 6.21 -10.69 2.85
C SER A 24 6.33 -11.87 3.82
N PRO A 25 7.10 -12.95 3.57
CA PRO A 25 7.25 -14.04 4.52
C PRO A 25 8.07 -13.66 5.75
N ILE A 26 9.06 -12.77 5.60
CA ILE A 26 10.04 -12.43 6.64
C ILE A 26 9.42 -11.49 7.68
N LEU A 27 8.61 -10.53 7.23
CA LEU A 27 8.00 -9.49 8.08
C LEU A 27 6.48 -9.64 8.20
N ARG A 28 5.96 -10.86 8.02
CA ARG A 28 4.58 -11.20 8.33
C ARG A 28 4.51 -11.78 9.72
N ILE A 29 3.90 -11.02 10.62
CA ILE A 29 3.40 -11.53 11.88
C ILE A 29 1.99 -12.05 11.58
N GLU A 30 1.55 -13.14 12.20
CA GLU A 30 0.19 -13.64 12.00
C GLU A 30 -0.83 -12.51 12.26
N GLY A 31 -1.62 -12.19 11.23
CA GLY A 31 -2.58 -11.09 11.27
C GLY A 31 -2.05 -9.68 10.92
N MET A 32 -0.72 -9.46 10.80
CA MET A 32 -0.14 -8.13 10.53
C MET A 32 0.96 -8.17 9.46
N CYS A 33 0.81 -7.36 8.40
CA CYS A 33 1.79 -7.24 7.32
C CYS A 33 2.25 -5.78 7.15
N PRO A 34 3.04 -5.24 8.10
CA PRO A 34 3.44 -3.83 8.12
C PRO A 34 4.16 -3.38 6.84
N MET A 35 4.92 -4.28 6.21
CA MET A 35 5.61 -3.97 4.95
C MET A 35 4.67 -3.77 3.76
N ALA A 36 3.51 -4.43 3.74
CA ALA A 36 2.53 -4.21 2.67
C ALA A 36 1.99 -2.78 2.73
N HIS A 37 1.64 -2.30 3.94
CA HIS A 37 1.18 -0.92 4.15
C HIS A 37 2.27 0.11 3.83
N PHE A 38 3.53 -0.19 4.20
CA PHE A 38 4.67 0.66 3.83
C PHE A 38 4.80 0.83 2.31
N ILE A 39 4.74 -0.28 1.56
CA ILE A 39 4.86 -0.28 0.10
C ILE A 39 3.66 0.42 -0.53
N ASN A 40 2.45 0.19 -0.03
CA ASN A 40 1.24 0.85 -0.53
C ASN A 40 1.36 2.39 -0.45
N ILE A 41 1.69 2.93 0.73
CA ILE A 41 1.83 4.37 0.94
C ILE A 41 2.95 4.94 0.07
N THR A 42 4.11 4.26 0.04
CA THR A 42 5.27 4.69 -0.75
C THR A 42 4.94 4.71 -2.24
N CYS A 43 4.29 3.66 -2.76
CA CYS A 43 3.85 3.58 -4.15
C CYS A 43 2.80 4.66 -4.48
N ALA A 44 1.85 4.89 -3.58
CA ALA A 44 0.81 5.90 -3.71
C ALA A 44 1.37 7.33 -3.79
N VAL A 45 2.40 7.62 -2.99
CA VAL A 45 3.07 8.93 -2.95
C VAL A 45 3.97 9.14 -4.17
N LEU A 46 4.69 8.10 -4.63
CA LEU A 46 5.63 8.20 -5.75
C LEU A 46 4.97 8.11 -7.12
N LEU A 47 4.08 7.13 -7.32
CA LEU A 47 3.54 6.75 -8.63
C LEU A 47 2.06 7.10 -8.80
N GLY A 48 1.30 7.06 -7.70
CA GLY A 48 -0.10 7.47 -7.66
C GLY A 48 -1.13 6.38 -7.51
N PRO A 49 -2.42 6.75 -7.41
CA PRO A 49 -3.47 5.82 -6.99
C PRO A 49 -3.58 4.62 -7.95
N TRP A 50 -3.47 4.85 -9.26
CA TRP A 50 -3.59 3.78 -10.26
C TRP A 50 -2.38 2.83 -10.27
N TYR A 51 -1.17 3.36 -10.14
CA TYR A 51 0.03 2.52 -10.04
C TYR A 51 0.10 1.81 -8.68
N ALA A 52 -0.39 2.44 -7.61
CA ALA A 52 -0.50 1.83 -6.29
C ALA A 52 -1.54 0.70 -6.27
N LEU A 53 -2.69 0.89 -6.95
CA LEU A 53 -3.66 -0.18 -7.18
C LEU A 53 -3.03 -1.36 -7.92
N LEU A 54 -2.32 -1.08 -9.03
CA LEU A 54 -1.64 -2.10 -9.81
C LEU A 54 -0.57 -2.83 -8.97
N CYS A 55 0.20 -2.09 -8.17
CA CYS A 55 1.21 -2.63 -7.25
C CYS A 55 0.58 -3.58 -6.22
N ALA A 56 -0.42 -3.10 -5.47
CA ALA A 56 -1.10 -3.87 -4.44
C ALA A 56 -1.78 -5.12 -5.02
N THR A 57 -2.40 -4.98 -6.20
CA THR A 57 -3.03 -6.10 -6.90
C THR A 57 -2.01 -7.15 -7.31
N THR A 58 -0.91 -6.72 -7.92
CA THR A 58 0.15 -7.64 -8.38
C THR A 58 0.80 -8.37 -7.21
N ILE A 59 1.12 -7.66 -6.12
CA ILE A 59 1.65 -8.27 -4.90
C ILE A 59 0.66 -9.29 -4.34
N GLY A 60 -0.63 -8.94 -4.24
CA GLY A 60 -1.65 -9.84 -3.71
C GLY A 60 -1.82 -11.10 -4.54
N VAL A 61 -1.90 -10.97 -5.87
CA VAL A 61 -1.99 -12.13 -6.79
C VAL A 61 -0.77 -13.02 -6.68
N LEU A 62 0.45 -12.46 -6.68
CA LEU A 62 1.68 -13.24 -6.55
C LEU A 62 1.76 -13.96 -5.20
N ARG A 63 1.31 -13.32 -4.11
CA ARG A 63 1.24 -13.93 -2.78
C ARG A 63 0.22 -15.06 -2.69
N MET A 64 -0.91 -14.94 -3.38
CA MET A 64 -1.90 -16.01 -3.45
C MET A 64 -1.34 -17.22 -4.21
N LEU A 65 -0.73 -16.98 -5.38
CA LEU A 65 -0.22 -18.05 -6.25
C LEU A 65 1.03 -18.75 -5.70
N LEU A 66 1.99 -17.98 -5.17
CA LEU A 66 3.29 -18.51 -4.78
C LEU A 66 3.36 -18.94 -3.32
N MET A 67 2.53 -18.34 -2.45
CA MET A 67 2.65 -18.50 -0.99
C MET A 67 1.35 -19.02 -0.35
N GLY A 68 0.31 -19.31 -1.13
CA GLY A 68 -0.97 -19.83 -0.63
C GLY A 68 -1.68 -18.88 0.35
N ILE A 69 -1.38 -17.58 0.29
CA ILE A 69 -1.95 -16.60 1.20
C ILE A 69 -3.40 -16.33 0.80
N PRO A 70 -4.37 -16.30 1.73
CA PRO A 70 -5.77 -16.06 1.39
C PRO A 70 -5.97 -14.66 0.76
N PRO A 71 -7.00 -14.51 -0.11
CA PRO A 71 -7.32 -13.25 -0.80
C PRO A 71 -7.68 -12.09 0.13
N LEU A 72 -7.90 -12.39 1.42
CA LEU A 72 -8.10 -11.41 2.49
C LEU A 72 -7.09 -10.25 2.49
N ALA A 73 -5.82 -10.54 2.22
CA ALA A 73 -4.77 -9.52 2.19
C ALA A 73 -4.85 -8.63 0.94
N LEU A 74 -5.42 -9.14 -0.16
CA LEU A 74 -5.58 -8.42 -1.42
C LEU A 74 -6.70 -7.39 -1.27
N THR A 75 -7.86 -7.79 -0.76
CA THR A 75 -9.06 -6.94 -0.69
C THR A 75 -8.85 -5.69 0.16
N GLY A 76 -8.14 -5.80 1.29
CA GLY A 76 -7.81 -4.62 2.09
C GLY A 76 -6.75 -3.72 1.43
N ALA A 77 -5.69 -4.33 0.90
CA ALA A 77 -4.54 -3.59 0.38
C ALA A 77 -4.87 -2.70 -0.83
N VAL A 78 -5.78 -3.11 -1.72
CA VAL A 78 -6.17 -2.26 -2.86
C VAL A 78 -6.90 -0.98 -2.43
N PHE A 79 -7.79 -1.05 -1.44
CA PHE A 79 -8.47 0.15 -0.96
C PHE A 79 -7.52 1.11 -0.27
N GLY A 80 -6.62 0.61 0.59
CA GLY A 80 -5.57 1.42 1.22
C GLY A 80 -4.69 2.12 0.21
N ALA A 81 -4.12 1.37 -0.75
CA ALA A 81 -3.24 1.90 -1.77
C ALA A 81 -3.90 3.02 -2.60
N VAL A 82 -5.16 2.85 -2.99
CA VAL A 82 -5.91 3.86 -3.74
C VAL A 82 -6.24 5.08 -2.87
N LEU A 83 -6.80 4.88 -1.68
CA LEU A 83 -7.15 6.00 -0.79
C LEU A 83 -5.92 6.79 -0.36
N SER A 84 -4.80 6.15 -0.05
CA SER A 84 -3.52 6.82 0.19
C SER A 84 -3.13 7.71 -0.98
N GLY A 85 -3.27 7.21 -2.20
CA GLY A 85 -2.93 7.94 -3.42
C GLY A 85 -3.86 9.12 -3.68
N LEU A 86 -5.15 8.98 -3.39
CA LEU A 86 -6.16 10.02 -3.56
C LEU A 86 -6.03 11.11 -2.49
N LEU A 87 -5.98 10.74 -1.21
CA LEU A 87 -5.89 11.70 -0.09
C LEU A 87 -4.56 12.45 -0.08
N TYR A 88 -3.45 11.82 -0.46
CA TYR A 88 -2.18 12.52 -0.66
C TYR A 88 -2.31 13.64 -1.69
N ARG A 89 -3.04 13.40 -2.79
CA ARG A 89 -3.20 14.37 -3.89
C ARG A 89 -4.23 15.44 -3.56
N ALA A 90 -5.33 15.05 -2.92
CA ALA A 90 -6.39 15.96 -2.49
C ALA A 90 -5.90 16.94 -1.41
N SER A 91 -5.02 16.49 -0.52
CA SER A 91 -4.42 17.34 0.52
C SER A 91 -3.30 18.28 0.03
N GLY A 92 -3.01 18.27 -1.27
CA GLY A 92 -1.90 19.04 -1.83
C GLY A 92 -0.52 18.50 -1.45
N GLY A 93 -0.39 17.19 -1.17
CA GLY A 93 0.89 16.51 -0.91
C GLY A 93 1.29 16.39 0.54
N LYS A 94 0.34 16.47 1.48
CA LYS A 94 0.62 16.26 2.89
C LYS A 94 0.75 14.75 3.16
N LEU A 95 1.93 14.30 3.57
CA LEU A 95 2.24 12.87 3.78
C LEU A 95 1.32 12.21 4.81
N ILE A 96 0.85 12.96 5.81
CA ILE A 96 -0.07 12.46 6.82
C ILE A 96 -1.40 11.95 6.20
N TYR A 97 -1.86 12.58 5.12
CA TYR A 97 -3.08 12.14 4.43
C TYR A 97 -2.88 10.86 3.62
N ALA A 98 -1.64 10.58 3.18
CA ALA A 98 -1.32 9.29 2.58
C ALA A 98 -1.43 8.16 3.62
N VAL A 99 -0.92 8.39 4.83
CA VAL A 99 -1.03 7.44 5.95
C VAL A 99 -2.47 7.25 6.38
N LEU A 100 -3.23 8.35 6.55
CA LEU A 100 -4.66 8.28 6.88
C LEU A 100 -5.45 7.51 5.83
N GLY A 101 -5.11 7.65 4.54
CA GLY A 101 -5.73 6.87 3.48
C GLY A 101 -5.51 5.36 3.61
N GLU A 102 -4.34 4.94 4.11
CA GLU A 102 -4.05 3.52 4.33
C GLU A 102 -4.80 2.99 5.55
N VAL A 103 -4.85 3.78 6.64
CA VAL A 103 -5.59 3.42 7.86
C VAL A 103 -7.09 3.31 7.57
N ILE A 104 -7.66 4.24 6.81
CA ILE A 104 -9.08 4.21 6.44
C ILE A 104 -9.32 3.10 5.39
N GLY A 105 -8.49 3.05 4.35
CA GLY A 105 -8.68 2.15 3.22
C GLY A 105 -8.45 0.70 3.60
N THR A 106 -7.30 0.37 4.20
CA THR A 106 -7.02 -1.03 4.60
C THR A 106 -7.57 -1.33 5.99
N GLY A 107 -7.38 -0.45 6.97
CA GLY A 107 -7.76 -0.69 8.37
C GLY A 107 -9.26 -0.75 8.64
N LEU A 108 -10.05 0.12 7.99
CA LEU A 108 -11.51 0.16 8.15
C LEU A 108 -12.24 -0.51 6.98
N ILE A 109 -12.17 0.08 5.79
CA ILE A 109 -12.92 -0.41 4.62
C ILE A 109 -12.46 -1.82 4.25
N GLY A 110 -11.15 -2.01 4.18
CA GLY A 110 -10.52 -3.28 3.86
C GLY A 110 -10.92 -4.37 4.82
N ALA A 111 -10.89 -4.12 6.13
CA ALA A 111 -11.29 -5.08 7.15
C ALA A 111 -12.79 -5.45 7.08
N ILE A 112 -13.67 -4.48 6.80
CA ILE A 112 -15.11 -4.72 6.64
C ILE A 112 -15.40 -5.55 5.37
N VAL A 113 -14.82 -5.18 4.23
CA VAL A 113 -15.02 -5.88 2.94
C VAL A 113 -14.36 -7.25 2.93
N SER A 114 -13.30 -7.43 3.71
CA SER A 114 -12.61 -8.70 3.89
C SER A 114 -13.46 -9.78 4.58
N TYR A 115 -14.41 -9.40 5.43
CA TYR A 115 -15.28 -10.35 6.13
C TYR A 115 -16.16 -11.20 5.18
N PRO A 116 -17.00 -10.61 4.28
CA PRO A 116 -17.81 -11.40 3.35
C PRO A 116 -16.94 -12.23 2.39
N VAL A 117 -15.77 -11.72 2.03
CA VAL A 117 -14.82 -12.42 1.15
C VAL A 117 -14.30 -13.70 1.83
N MET A 118 -13.95 -13.65 3.11
CA MET A 118 -13.54 -14.83 3.87
C MET A 118 -14.68 -15.80 4.16
N ALA A 119 -15.86 -15.28 4.50
CA ALA A 119 -17.03 -16.10 4.78
C ALA A 119 -17.51 -16.86 3.53
N LEU A 120 -17.54 -16.21 2.36
CA LEU A 120 -18.08 -16.79 1.12
C LEU A 120 -17.05 -17.63 0.34
N LEU A 121 -15.79 -17.20 0.26
CA LEU A 121 -14.78 -17.88 -0.56
C LEU A 121 -13.94 -18.90 0.20
N TYR A 122 -13.78 -18.73 1.52
CA TYR A 122 -12.88 -19.55 2.33
C TYR A 122 -13.60 -20.37 3.41
N GLY A 123 -14.91 -20.19 3.58
CA GLY A 123 -15.75 -20.97 4.52
C GLY A 123 -15.41 -20.77 6.00
N LYS A 124 -14.59 -19.77 6.35
CA LYS A 124 -14.23 -19.47 7.74
C LYS A 124 -15.21 -18.45 8.32
N THR A 125 -16.29 -18.93 8.91
CA THR A 125 -17.34 -18.12 9.53
C THR A 125 -17.03 -17.67 10.97
N GLU A 126 -15.98 -18.19 11.59
CA GLU A 126 -15.66 -17.94 13.01
C GLU A 126 -14.92 -16.62 13.28
N LEU A 127 -14.36 -15.97 12.24
CA LEU A 127 -13.56 -14.76 12.37
C LEU A 127 -14.38 -13.52 11.98
N THR A 128 -14.97 -12.87 12.99
CA THR A 128 -15.76 -11.65 12.85
C THR A 128 -14.88 -10.45 12.47
N TRP A 129 -15.46 -9.45 11.78
CA TRP A 129 -14.81 -8.16 11.47
C TRP A 129 -14.09 -7.52 12.67
N MET A 130 -14.62 -7.74 13.89
CA MET A 130 -14.08 -7.24 15.15
C MET A 130 -12.68 -7.80 15.49
N PHE A 131 -12.29 -8.93 14.89
CA PHE A 131 -10.94 -9.50 15.03
C PHE A 131 -9.97 -8.94 13.98
N TYR A 132 -10.45 -8.71 12.75
CA TYR A 132 -9.60 -8.21 11.65
C TYR A 132 -9.33 -6.70 11.73
N VAL A 133 -10.30 -5.90 12.17
CA VAL A 133 -10.16 -4.43 12.24
C VAL A 133 -8.99 -4.03 13.16
N PRO A 134 -8.85 -4.53 14.41
CA PRO A 134 -7.72 -4.16 15.27
C PRO A 134 -6.37 -4.55 14.67
N LEU A 135 -6.28 -5.75 14.07
CA LEU A 135 -5.06 -6.25 13.43
C LEU A 135 -4.66 -5.45 12.19
N PHE A 136 -5.62 -5.07 11.37
CA PHE A 136 -5.34 -4.29 10.17
C PHE A 136 -4.99 -2.85 10.57
N ILE A 137 -5.68 -2.27 11.54
CA ILE A 137 -5.34 -0.94 12.06
C ILE A 137 -3.93 -0.96 12.67
N SER A 138 -3.58 -1.92 13.53
CA SER A 138 -2.23 -1.98 14.09
C SER A 138 -1.16 -2.16 13.01
N GLY A 139 -1.40 -3.02 12.01
CA GLY A 139 -0.53 -3.19 10.86
C GLY A 139 -0.35 -1.89 10.05
N THR A 140 -1.44 -1.18 9.77
CA THR A 140 -1.42 0.10 9.04
C THR A 140 -0.74 1.20 9.82
N LEU A 141 -0.85 1.22 11.15
CA LEU A 141 -0.17 2.19 12.01
C LEU A 141 1.34 1.95 12.02
N ILE A 142 1.78 0.70 12.16
CA ILE A 142 3.21 0.37 12.15
C ILE A 142 3.80 0.67 10.76
N GLY A 143 3.23 0.09 9.71
CA GLY A 143 3.71 0.30 8.34
C GLY A 143 3.58 1.75 7.88
N GLY A 144 2.51 2.42 8.28
CA GLY A 144 2.27 3.83 8.00
C GLY A 144 3.23 4.77 8.71
N THR A 145 3.58 4.48 9.97
CA THR A 145 4.60 5.25 10.70
C THR A 145 5.96 5.10 10.03
N ILE A 146 6.35 3.89 9.66
CA ILE A 146 7.61 3.63 8.94
C ILE A 146 7.62 4.37 7.60
N ALA A 147 6.54 4.30 6.82
CA ALA A 147 6.42 5.00 5.54
C ALA A 147 6.48 6.52 5.71
N TYR A 148 5.84 7.04 6.75
CA TYR A 148 5.83 8.47 7.05
C TYR A 148 7.24 9.00 7.32
N PHE A 149 7.99 8.36 8.22
CA PHE A 149 9.36 8.77 8.53
C PHE A 149 10.29 8.61 7.31
N PHE A 150 10.16 7.51 6.57
CA PHE A 150 10.91 7.29 5.33
C PHE A 150 10.65 8.40 4.30
N LEU A 151 9.38 8.70 4.01
CA LEU A 151 9.01 9.73 3.04
C LEU A 151 9.37 11.14 3.51
N ILE A 152 9.32 11.41 4.82
CA ILE A 152 9.82 12.67 5.40
C ILE A 152 11.32 12.79 5.21
N ALA A 153 12.10 11.74 5.47
CA ALA A 153 13.54 11.77 5.27
C ALA A 153 13.87 12.02 3.79
N MET A 154 13.16 11.37 2.87
CA MET A 154 13.29 11.63 1.43
C MET A 154 12.90 13.06 1.04
N ARG A 155 11.86 13.63 1.66
CA ARG A 155 11.42 15.00 1.43
C ARG A 155 12.47 16.00 1.91
N LYS A 156 12.97 15.86 3.13
CA LYS A 156 13.98 16.74 3.74
C LYS A 156 15.25 16.84 2.90
N ASN A 157 15.65 15.73 2.27
CA ASN A 157 16.84 15.66 1.42
C ASN A 157 16.56 15.96 -0.07
N GLY A 158 15.36 16.41 -0.43
CA GLY A 158 14.97 16.74 -1.82
C GLY A 158 14.83 15.55 -2.77
N MET A 159 15.11 14.33 -2.30
CA MET A 159 15.02 13.11 -3.10
C MET A 159 13.58 12.81 -3.52
N LEU A 160 12.60 13.09 -2.66
CA LEU A 160 11.19 12.83 -2.98
C LEU A 160 10.74 13.61 -4.21
N LYS A 161 11.04 14.91 -4.24
CA LYS A 161 10.77 15.80 -5.38
C LYS A 161 11.49 15.33 -6.64
N THR A 162 12.76 14.96 -6.52
CA THR A 162 13.58 14.45 -7.62
C THR A 162 13.01 13.15 -8.21
N MET A 163 12.58 12.21 -7.36
CA MET A 163 11.95 10.98 -7.82
C MET A 163 10.61 11.24 -8.48
N GLN A 164 9.74 12.09 -7.89
CA GLN A 164 8.46 12.46 -8.50
C GLN A 164 8.65 13.14 -9.87
N GLN A 165 9.65 14.00 -10.01
CA GLN A 165 10.03 14.62 -11.29
C GLN A 165 10.46 13.59 -12.33
N LYS A 166 11.39 12.70 -11.99
CA LYS A 166 11.87 11.63 -12.89
C LYS A 166 10.75 10.67 -13.29
N LEU A 167 9.82 10.42 -12.38
CA LEU A 167 8.62 9.63 -12.61
C LEU A 167 7.55 10.39 -13.39
N GLY A 168 7.68 11.69 -13.65
CA GLY A 168 6.62 12.49 -14.26
C GLY A 168 5.31 12.44 -13.45
N ALA A 169 5.42 12.28 -12.13
CA ALA A 169 4.31 12.34 -11.19
C ALA A 169 4.05 13.81 -10.82
N LYS A 170 2.83 14.11 -10.37
CA LYS A 170 2.49 15.44 -9.88
C LYS A 170 3.34 15.74 -8.63
N ILE A 171 4.10 16.82 -8.69
CA ILE A 171 4.99 17.27 -7.62
C ILE A 171 4.16 18.14 -6.68
N TYR A 172 4.27 17.86 -5.38
CA TYR A 172 3.54 18.61 -4.37
C TYR A 172 4.43 19.33 -3.36
N ASP A 173 5.70 18.96 -3.26
CA ASP A 173 6.69 19.75 -2.52
C ASP A 173 7.03 21.01 -3.33
N LYS A 174 6.46 22.14 -2.91
CA LYS A 174 6.87 23.47 -3.35
C LYS A 174 8.14 23.86 -2.60
#